data_AF-A0A3N7EB34-F1
#
_entry.id   AF-A0A3N7EB34-F1
#
_cell.length_a   1.000
_cell.length_b   1.000
_cell.length_c   1.000
_cell.angle_alpha   90.00
_cell.angle_beta   90.00
_cell.angle_gamma   90.00
#
_symmetry.space_group_name_H-M   'P 1'
#
loop_
_entity.id
_entity.type
_entity.pdbx_description
1 polymer ?
#
loop_
_entity_poly.entity_id
_entity_poly.type
_entity_poly.pdbx_seq_one_letter_code
_entity_poly.pdbx_strand_id
1 'polypeptide(L)'
;MQTTMTTAANGAQPLAITMGDPAGIGPEIIAQWAAARGKGAAPYVVVGDVGALRRAVATVGVPLKVQPVGDQLEGLQAALQQGALPLLQACAPLPADLPMGRVDARAGAAAHACVQRAIDLALAGRVAGIVTAPLHKEALRAAGVRHPGHTEMLAERSGTTDFAMVLANGELRVLLVSIHLALRDAIAAVTMENELRAIRLAHRACRAQGIAQPRVAVAGLNPHAGEGGLFGHEDREVIAPAIAAARAEGIDATGPWPGDTVFMRARRGAFDIVVAQYHDQGLIPVKYLGVDQGVNITVGLPFVRTSVDHGTAFDIAGTGRADASSLGHAVDQAVAMVTAAPVPPPPAQPLPEFIFMLTRHDQTIADALAQLPAVLAAGVRHIGFKDIGLPWAALQRLADAIRAGGAVSYLEVVSQDEASEVASARAAVALGVDVLMGGTRPEAVLPLLAGTPIRYYPFAGQVVGHPSVLQGTVQDVVASARRIAALEGVHGLDLLAYRFAGGAGDVPALIAAVGAAVNKPVVVAGSIDRAERIAAVVAGRAAGFTVGTAALDGAFPSRGPGLAAQLHAIHALRAGAAGGD
;
A
#
# COMPACT_ATOMS: atom_id res chain seq x y z
N MET A 1 10.95 -20.59 -0.99
CA MET A 1 11.19 -21.08 0.38
C MET A 1 10.29 -20.26 1.30
N GLN A 2 9.28 -20.92 1.90
CA GLN A 2 8.36 -20.28 2.85
C GLN A 2 9.12 -20.01 4.16
N THR A 3 9.27 -18.74 4.51
CA THR A 3 9.77 -18.34 5.82
C THR A 3 8.64 -18.56 6.83
N THR A 4 8.72 -19.66 7.56
CA THR A 4 7.86 -19.95 8.71
C THR A 4 7.98 -18.82 9.74
N MET A 5 6.89 -18.09 9.97
CA MET A 5 6.75 -17.22 11.14
C MET A 5 6.74 -18.09 12.39
N THR A 6 7.87 -18.14 13.08
CA THR A 6 8.01 -18.83 14.36
C THR A 6 7.20 -18.06 15.41
N THR A 7 6.07 -18.61 15.83
CA THR A 7 5.30 -18.15 16.99
C THR A 7 6.14 -18.35 18.26
N ALA A 8 6.75 -17.26 18.76
CA ALA A 8 7.46 -17.25 20.03
C ALA A 8 6.50 -17.02 21.21
N ALA A 9 6.83 -17.64 22.35
CA ALA A 9 6.00 -17.83 23.53
C ALA A 9 5.54 -16.54 24.26
N ASN A 10 4.22 -16.46 24.50
CA ASN A 10 3.47 -15.89 25.63
C ASN A 10 4.07 -14.81 26.58
N GLY A 11 4.73 -13.79 26.05
CA GLY A 11 5.03 -12.52 26.73
C GLY A 11 5.22 -11.40 25.71
N ALA A 12 4.76 -10.17 26.00
CA ALA A 12 4.99 -9.03 25.12
C ALA A 12 6.50 -8.79 24.97
N GLN A 13 7.01 -8.74 23.73
CA GLN A 13 8.42 -8.45 23.46
C GLN A 13 8.78 -7.05 23.99
N PRO A 14 10.00 -6.83 24.52
CA PRO A 14 10.41 -5.55 25.06
C PRO A 14 10.63 -4.49 23.97
N LEU A 15 10.54 -3.22 24.32
CA LEU A 15 11.10 -2.13 23.50
C LEU A 15 12.60 -1.99 23.73
N ALA A 16 13.39 -1.77 22.68
CA ALA A 16 14.79 -1.39 22.79
C ALA A 16 14.91 0.14 22.87
N ILE A 17 15.50 0.67 23.94
CA ILE A 17 15.78 2.10 24.08
C ILE A 17 17.28 2.32 23.86
N THR A 18 17.68 2.96 22.77
CA THR A 18 19.11 3.24 22.54
C THR A 18 19.55 4.42 23.38
N MET A 19 20.70 4.30 24.05
CA MET A 19 21.24 5.33 24.95
C MET A 19 21.49 6.69 24.28
N GLY A 20 21.71 6.71 22.97
CA GLY A 20 22.10 7.91 22.24
C GLY A 20 23.58 8.24 22.46
N ASP A 21 23.93 9.53 22.39
CA ASP A 21 25.28 10.00 22.69
C ASP A 21 25.53 9.98 24.22
N PRO A 22 26.50 9.19 24.72
CA PRO A 22 26.80 9.08 26.15
C PRO A 22 27.37 10.35 26.77
N ALA A 23 27.88 11.31 25.97
CA ALA A 23 28.32 12.61 26.43
C ALA A 23 27.19 13.66 26.42
N GLY A 24 26.00 13.32 25.89
CA GLY A 24 24.80 14.15 25.93
C GLY A 24 23.84 13.77 27.06
N ILE A 25 22.61 14.29 26.99
CA ILE A 25 21.55 14.06 27.99
C ILE A 25 20.83 12.70 27.87
N GLY A 26 21.07 11.94 26.81
CA GLY A 26 20.38 10.66 26.54
C GLY A 26 20.38 9.70 27.74
N PRO A 27 21.54 9.42 28.35
CA PRO A 27 21.61 8.64 29.59
C PRO A 27 20.76 9.19 30.75
N GLU A 28 20.73 10.51 30.96
CA GLU A 28 20.00 11.16 32.06
C GLU A 28 18.49 11.04 31.89
N ILE A 29 17.97 11.33 30.70
CA ILE A 29 16.53 11.24 30.42
C ILE A 29 16.03 9.80 30.52
N ILE A 30 16.85 8.81 30.14
CA ILE A 30 16.52 7.38 30.31
C ILE A 30 16.43 7.02 31.79
N ALA A 31 17.38 7.48 32.60
CA ALA A 31 17.39 7.22 34.04
C ALA A 31 16.17 7.86 34.74
N GLN A 32 15.85 9.11 34.42
CA GLN A 32 14.67 9.82 34.92
C GLN A 32 13.36 9.11 34.51
N TRP A 33 13.20 8.82 33.23
CA TRP A 33 12.02 8.13 32.70
C TRP A 33 11.82 6.76 33.35
N ALA A 34 12.90 5.97 33.46
CA ALA A 34 12.84 4.64 34.05
C ALA A 34 12.48 4.68 35.55
N ALA A 35 12.98 5.68 36.28
CA ALA A 35 12.66 5.86 37.69
C ALA A 35 11.22 6.33 37.94
N ALA A 36 10.66 7.13 37.03
CA ALA A 36 9.28 7.63 37.09
C ALA A 36 8.24 6.59 36.62
N ARG A 37 8.68 5.48 36.02
CA ARG A 37 7.78 4.48 35.43
C ARG A 37 7.03 3.67 36.50
N GLY A 38 5.72 3.57 36.33
CA GLY A 38 4.85 2.75 37.20
C GLY A 38 5.03 1.24 37.00
N LYS A 39 4.67 0.45 38.02
CA LYS A 39 4.62 -1.02 37.93
C LYS A 39 3.62 -1.46 36.86
N GLY A 40 3.97 -2.50 36.10
CA GLY A 40 3.08 -3.11 35.08
C GLY A 40 3.14 -2.46 33.70
N ALA A 41 4.01 -1.48 33.49
CA ALA A 41 4.21 -0.87 32.19
C ALA A 41 4.97 -1.81 31.22
N ALA A 42 4.84 -1.59 29.91
CA ALA A 42 5.44 -2.44 28.86
C ALA A 42 6.93 -2.75 29.10
N PRO A 43 7.39 -3.99 28.82
CA PRO A 43 8.79 -4.35 29.03
C PRO A 43 9.71 -3.53 28.11
N TYR A 44 10.92 -3.23 28.59
CA TYR A 44 11.93 -2.49 27.83
C TYR A 44 13.33 -2.96 28.20
N VAL A 45 14.30 -2.71 27.33
CA VAL A 45 15.74 -2.87 27.60
C VAL A 45 16.49 -1.65 27.06
N VAL A 46 17.44 -1.14 27.84
CA VAL A 46 18.34 -0.09 27.34
C VAL A 46 19.50 -0.73 26.60
N VAL A 47 19.76 -0.27 25.38
CA VAL A 47 20.91 -0.68 24.56
C VAL A 47 21.96 0.43 24.68
N GLY A 48 23.03 0.17 25.44
CA GLY A 48 23.91 1.23 25.92
C GLY A 48 25.21 0.74 26.56
N ASP A 49 25.78 1.59 27.41
CA ASP A 49 26.94 1.30 28.25
C ASP A 49 26.56 1.30 29.73
N VAL A 50 26.94 0.24 30.46
CA VAL A 50 26.65 0.09 31.89
C VAL A 50 27.24 1.26 32.70
N GLY A 51 28.47 1.67 32.38
CA GLY A 51 29.18 2.72 33.12
C GLY A 51 28.53 4.08 32.94
N ALA A 52 28.23 4.46 31.71
CA ALA A 52 27.55 5.71 31.36
C ALA A 52 26.19 5.82 32.05
N LEU A 53 25.40 4.75 32.05
CA LEU A 53 24.07 4.79 32.63
C LEU A 53 24.08 4.77 34.16
N ARG A 54 25.08 4.11 34.79
CA ARG A 54 25.31 4.24 36.24
C ARG A 54 25.70 5.66 36.64
N ARG A 55 26.55 6.33 35.85
CA ARG A 55 26.88 7.75 36.07
C ARG A 55 25.64 8.61 35.97
N ALA A 56 24.80 8.42 34.94
CA ALA A 56 23.56 9.17 34.77
C ALA A 56 22.58 8.98 35.93
N VAL A 57 22.37 7.76 36.40
CA VAL A 57 21.57 7.47 37.60
C VAL A 57 22.09 8.25 38.82
N ALA A 58 23.41 8.29 39.02
CA ALA A 58 24.03 9.02 40.12
C ALA A 58 23.88 10.55 39.96
N THR A 59 24.09 11.08 38.76
CA THR A 59 23.91 12.50 38.42
C THR A 59 22.49 12.98 38.66
N VAL A 60 21.49 12.19 38.23
CA VAL A 60 20.07 12.50 38.42
C VAL A 60 19.63 12.30 39.87
N GLY A 61 20.29 11.41 40.62
CA GLY A 61 19.98 11.14 42.03
C GLY A 61 18.76 10.24 42.25
N VAL A 62 18.45 9.35 41.30
CA VAL A 62 17.32 8.41 41.39
C VAL A 62 17.73 7.07 42.03
N PRO A 63 16.84 6.41 42.81
CA PRO A 63 17.14 5.15 43.49
C PRO A 63 17.02 3.93 42.54
N LEU A 64 17.67 4.00 41.37
CA LEU A 64 17.54 3.01 40.31
C LEU A 64 18.83 2.18 40.16
N LYS A 65 18.72 0.85 40.22
CA LYS A 65 19.87 -0.04 39.99
C LYS A 65 19.99 -0.39 38.51
N VAL A 66 21.13 -0.09 37.88
CA VAL A 66 21.44 -0.59 36.52
C VAL A 66 21.87 -2.05 36.59
N GLN A 67 21.11 -2.92 35.93
CA GLN A 67 21.30 -4.37 35.90
C GLN A 67 21.66 -4.81 34.47
N PRO A 68 22.90 -5.26 34.22
CA PRO A 68 23.28 -5.82 32.93
C PRO A 68 22.46 -7.07 32.59
N VAL A 69 22.05 -7.20 31.33
CA VAL A 69 21.41 -8.40 30.77
C VAL A 69 22.33 -9.07 29.75
N GLY A 70 22.11 -10.35 29.49
CA GLY A 70 22.88 -11.10 28.49
C GLY A 70 22.60 -10.66 27.06
N ASP A 71 23.44 -11.10 26.12
CA ASP A 71 23.37 -10.70 24.70
C ASP A 71 22.04 -11.05 24.04
N GLN A 72 21.34 -12.09 24.50
CA GLN A 72 20.01 -12.47 24.03
C GLN A 72 18.92 -12.01 24.99
N LEU A 73 19.18 -10.97 25.78
CA LEU A 73 18.28 -10.41 26.79
C LEU A 73 18.02 -11.36 27.99
N GLU A 74 18.94 -12.27 28.28
CA GLU A 74 18.88 -13.12 29.46
C GLU A 74 18.91 -12.27 30.74
N GLY A 75 18.02 -12.57 31.68
CA GLY A 75 17.90 -11.83 32.94
C GLY A 75 17.04 -10.56 32.85
N LEU A 76 16.54 -10.17 31.67
CA LEU A 76 15.66 -9.02 31.48
C LEU A 76 14.43 -9.05 32.39
N GLN A 77 13.70 -10.16 32.38
CA GLN A 77 12.47 -10.31 33.18
C GLN A 77 12.76 -10.16 34.68
N ALA A 78 13.86 -10.75 35.16
CA ALA A 78 14.26 -10.67 36.56
C ALA A 78 14.65 -9.23 36.95
N ALA A 79 15.38 -8.51 36.08
CA ALA A 79 15.73 -7.12 36.30
C ALA A 79 14.47 -6.23 36.42
N LEU A 80 13.52 -6.38 35.50
CA LEU A 80 12.26 -5.61 35.52
C LEU A 80 11.43 -5.93 36.78
N GLN A 81 11.34 -7.19 37.20
CA GLN A 81 10.63 -7.60 38.42
C GLN A 81 11.25 -7.01 39.70
N GLN A 82 12.56 -6.78 39.71
CA GLN A 82 13.28 -6.15 40.81
C GLN A 82 13.17 -4.61 40.80
N GLY A 83 12.50 -4.02 39.80
CA GLY A 83 12.47 -2.57 39.60
C GLY A 83 13.84 -2.00 39.18
N ALA A 84 14.73 -2.84 38.64
CA ALA A 84 16.01 -2.41 38.12
C ALA A 84 15.87 -1.90 36.67
N LEU A 85 16.85 -1.11 36.20
CA LEU A 85 17.00 -0.73 34.80
C LEU A 85 17.77 -1.82 34.06
N PRO A 86 17.13 -2.64 33.20
CA PRO A 86 17.82 -3.64 32.39
C PRO A 86 18.64 -2.95 31.29
N LEU A 87 19.93 -3.28 31.21
CA LEU A 87 20.82 -2.76 30.18
C LEU A 87 21.56 -3.87 29.44
N LEU A 88 21.48 -3.85 28.11
CA LEU A 88 22.35 -4.61 27.22
C LEU A 88 23.60 -3.78 26.90
N GLN A 89 24.78 -4.29 27.26
CA GLN A 89 26.06 -3.67 26.90
C GLN A 89 26.29 -3.86 25.39
N ALA A 90 26.16 -2.78 24.61
CA ALA A 90 26.20 -2.84 23.15
C ALA A 90 27.44 -2.20 22.52
N CYS A 91 28.31 -1.60 23.32
CA CYS A 91 29.55 -0.98 22.89
C CYS A 91 30.72 -1.40 23.78
N ALA A 92 31.95 -1.04 23.39
CA ALA A 92 33.08 -1.16 24.31
C ALA A 92 32.85 -0.30 25.57
N PRO A 93 33.27 -0.77 26.76
CA PRO A 93 33.13 0.00 28.00
C PRO A 93 33.70 1.41 27.87
N LEU A 94 32.88 2.41 28.14
CA LEU A 94 33.29 3.80 28.06
C LEU A 94 34.09 4.20 29.31
N PRO A 95 35.14 5.02 29.15
CA PRO A 95 35.96 5.43 30.28
C PRO A 95 35.18 6.36 31.21
N ALA A 96 35.56 6.36 32.49
CA ALA A 96 34.88 7.15 33.52
C ALA A 96 35.05 8.67 33.33
N ASP A 97 36.09 9.09 32.60
CA ASP A 97 36.47 10.47 32.34
C ASP A 97 35.98 10.99 30.97
N LEU A 98 35.04 10.30 30.32
CA LEU A 98 34.42 10.78 29.08
C LEU A 98 33.84 12.20 29.31
N PRO A 99 34.28 13.22 28.54
CA PRO A 99 33.90 14.60 28.80
C PRO A 99 32.44 14.85 28.44
N MET A 100 31.61 15.17 29.43
CA MET A 100 30.20 15.53 29.23
C MET A 100 30.09 16.86 28.45
N GLY A 101 29.10 16.93 27.55
CA GLY A 101 28.81 18.12 26.76
C GLY A 101 29.85 18.45 25.69
N ARG A 102 30.73 17.51 25.33
CA ARG A 102 31.76 17.71 24.31
C ARG A 102 31.73 16.63 23.24
N VAL A 103 32.08 17.01 22.03
CA VAL A 103 32.25 16.07 20.91
C VAL A 103 33.41 15.14 21.21
N ASP A 104 33.14 13.83 21.22
CA ASP A 104 34.14 12.78 21.43
C ASP A 104 33.87 11.60 20.49
N ALA A 105 34.91 11.13 19.79
CA ALA A 105 34.80 10.02 18.84
C ALA A 105 34.36 8.70 19.53
N ARG A 106 34.75 8.49 20.79
CA ARG A 106 34.33 7.30 21.56
C ARG A 106 32.83 7.32 21.83
N ALA A 107 32.28 8.51 22.09
CA ALA A 107 30.84 8.69 22.29
C ALA A 107 30.06 8.43 20.99
N GLY A 108 30.55 8.95 19.86
CA GLY A 108 29.97 8.68 18.54
C GLY A 108 30.01 7.19 18.18
N ALA A 109 31.13 6.51 18.41
CA ALA A 109 31.27 5.07 18.15
C ALA A 109 30.29 4.25 19.00
N ALA A 110 30.15 4.59 20.29
CA ALA A 110 29.22 3.93 21.19
C ALA A 110 27.76 4.13 20.77
N ALA A 111 27.37 5.37 20.45
CA ALA A 111 26.02 5.69 19.98
C ALA A 111 25.66 4.88 18.72
N HIS A 112 26.58 4.84 17.76
CA HIS A 112 26.40 4.04 16.54
C HIS A 112 26.24 2.55 16.86
N ALA A 113 27.13 1.96 17.67
CA ALA A 113 27.06 0.55 18.05
C ALA A 113 25.73 0.20 18.74
N CYS A 114 25.19 1.10 19.57
CA CYS A 114 23.90 0.91 20.22
C CYS A 114 22.74 0.88 19.21
N VAL A 115 22.72 1.82 18.25
CA VAL A 115 21.71 1.85 17.19
C VAL A 115 21.78 0.59 16.34
N GLN A 116 22.99 0.20 15.93
CA GLN A 116 23.22 -1.04 15.22
C GLN A 116 22.64 -2.22 16.03
N ARG A 117 23.06 -2.42 17.28
CA ARG A 117 22.59 -3.55 18.08
C ARG A 117 21.07 -3.59 18.25
N ALA A 118 20.41 -2.44 18.42
CA ALA A 118 18.96 -2.36 18.50
C ALA A 118 18.27 -2.79 17.20
N ILE A 119 18.82 -2.42 16.03
CA ILE A 119 18.32 -2.86 14.72
C ILE A 119 18.42 -4.38 14.59
N ASP A 120 19.55 -4.98 14.98
CA ASP A 120 19.72 -6.45 14.90
C ASP A 120 18.69 -7.19 15.75
N LEU A 121 18.42 -6.67 16.96
CA LEU A 121 17.40 -7.25 17.83
C LEU A 121 16.00 -7.13 17.23
N ALA A 122 15.68 -5.99 16.59
CA ALA A 122 14.38 -5.76 15.98
C ALA A 122 14.17 -6.65 14.74
N LEU A 123 15.17 -6.75 13.87
CA LEU A 123 15.14 -7.64 12.71
C LEU A 123 15.05 -9.12 13.12
N ALA A 124 15.65 -9.49 14.26
CA ALA A 124 15.55 -10.84 14.82
C ALA A 124 14.24 -11.09 15.61
N GLY A 125 13.33 -10.12 15.70
CA GLY A 125 12.07 -10.23 16.44
C GLY A 125 12.22 -10.35 17.97
N ARG A 126 13.39 -9.96 18.51
CA ARG A 126 13.71 -10.03 19.95
C ARG A 126 13.20 -8.81 20.73
N VAL A 127 12.84 -7.75 20.02
CA VAL A 127 12.25 -6.52 20.57
C VAL A 127 11.06 -6.13 19.70
N ALA A 128 10.04 -5.54 20.29
CA ALA A 128 8.83 -5.12 19.58
C ALA A 128 9.04 -3.84 18.74
N GLY A 129 10.02 -3.03 19.12
CA GLY A 129 10.32 -1.75 18.48
C GLY A 129 11.51 -1.06 19.11
N ILE A 130 11.95 0.04 18.49
CA ILE A 130 13.11 0.83 18.91
C ILE A 130 12.66 2.23 19.29
N VAL A 131 13.15 2.73 20.42
CA VAL A 131 13.02 4.13 20.84
C VAL A 131 14.42 4.71 20.93
N THR A 132 14.68 5.81 20.22
CA THR A 132 16.03 6.39 20.19
C THR A 132 16.13 7.67 21.01
N ALA A 133 17.08 7.70 21.95
CA ALA A 133 17.55 8.95 22.56
C ALA A 133 18.46 9.74 21.58
N PRO A 134 18.76 11.03 21.84
CA PRO A 134 19.50 11.88 20.91
C PRO A 134 20.94 11.42 20.67
N LEU A 135 21.44 11.60 19.45
CA LEU A 135 22.86 11.42 19.12
C LEU A 135 23.46 12.68 18.50
N HIS A 136 24.80 12.83 18.56
CA HIS A 136 25.50 13.99 18.02
C HIS A 136 26.17 13.68 16.67
N LYS A 137 25.79 14.43 15.62
CA LYS A 137 26.30 14.20 14.25
C LYS A 137 27.82 14.37 14.14
N GLU A 138 28.39 15.36 14.81
CA GLU A 138 29.84 15.58 14.75
C GLU A 138 30.61 14.50 15.52
N ALA A 139 30.03 13.94 16.59
CA ALA A 139 30.65 12.84 17.32
C ALA A 139 30.66 11.57 16.47
N LEU A 140 29.57 11.29 15.74
CA LEU A 140 29.53 10.22 14.74
C LEU A 140 30.61 10.41 13.66
N ARG A 141 30.75 11.62 13.13
CA ARG A 141 31.78 11.94 12.13
C ARG A 141 33.19 11.77 12.68
N ALA A 142 33.44 12.21 13.91
CA ALA A 142 34.72 12.02 14.60
C ALA A 142 35.04 10.52 14.81
N ALA A 143 34.01 9.68 14.96
CA ALA A 143 34.13 8.23 15.03
C ALA A 143 34.31 7.55 13.65
N GLY A 144 34.35 8.31 12.55
CA GLY A 144 34.44 7.78 11.18
C GLY A 144 33.10 7.30 10.60
N VAL A 145 31.99 7.50 11.29
CA VAL A 145 30.64 7.10 10.84
C VAL A 145 30.14 8.11 9.80
N ARG A 146 29.70 7.60 8.64
CA ARG A 146 29.32 8.44 7.50
C ARG A 146 27.83 8.77 7.40
N HIS A 147 26.99 8.07 8.16
CA HIS A 147 25.56 8.31 8.20
C HIS A 147 25.24 9.72 8.73
N PRO A 148 24.28 10.44 8.14
CA PRO A 148 23.88 11.76 8.60
C PRO A 148 23.02 11.74 9.88
N GLY A 149 22.41 10.61 10.24
CA GLY A 149 21.59 10.48 11.44
C GLY A 149 21.02 9.07 11.65
N HIS A 150 20.08 8.96 12.59
CA HIS A 150 19.41 7.71 12.94
C HIS A 150 18.67 7.09 11.75
N THR A 151 17.87 7.89 11.05
CA THR A 151 16.94 7.41 10.02
C THR A 151 17.68 6.67 8.90
N GLU A 152 18.82 7.19 8.48
CA GLU A 152 19.64 6.60 7.42
C GLU A 152 20.37 5.35 7.90
N MET A 153 20.85 5.31 9.15
CA MET A 153 21.41 4.08 9.73
C MET A 153 20.37 2.96 9.81
N LEU A 154 19.14 3.30 10.19
CA LEU A 154 18.03 2.37 10.29
C LEU A 154 17.69 1.80 8.91
N ALA A 155 17.46 2.69 7.94
CA ALA A 155 17.07 2.34 6.58
C ALA A 155 18.11 1.47 5.86
N GLU A 156 19.39 1.86 5.89
CA GLU A 156 20.46 1.11 5.24
C GLU A 156 20.56 -0.31 5.81
N ARG A 157 20.56 -0.43 7.13
CA ARG A 157 20.73 -1.73 7.79
C ARG A 157 19.51 -2.63 7.69
N SER A 158 18.31 -2.07 7.63
CA SER A 158 17.08 -2.83 7.41
C SER A 158 16.80 -3.14 5.94
N GLY A 159 17.61 -2.62 5.01
CA GLY A 159 17.36 -2.74 3.56
C GLY A 159 16.12 -1.97 3.11
N THR A 160 15.71 -0.95 3.86
CA THR A 160 14.51 -0.16 3.58
C THR A 160 14.85 1.03 2.71
N THR A 161 14.29 1.06 1.50
CA THR A 161 14.44 2.19 0.56
C THR A 161 13.29 3.18 0.66
N ASP A 162 12.09 2.71 1.02
CA ASP A 162 10.89 3.53 1.07
C ASP A 162 10.45 3.87 2.50
N PHE A 163 10.99 4.95 3.07
CA PHE A 163 10.67 5.43 4.40
C PHE A 163 10.37 6.93 4.45
N ALA A 164 9.64 7.36 5.48
CA ALA A 164 9.42 8.77 5.76
C ALA A 164 9.40 9.07 7.26
N MET A 165 9.66 10.34 7.55
CA MET A 165 9.49 10.92 8.87
C MET A 165 8.03 11.37 9.04
N VAL A 166 7.42 10.92 10.13
CA VAL A 166 6.16 11.46 10.65
C VAL A 166 6.48 12.15 11.97
N LEU A 167 6.11 13.41 12.09
CA LEU A 167 6.10 14.09 13.38
C LEU A 167 4.68 14.04 13.94
N ALA A 168 4.55 13.57 15.18
CA ALA A 168 3.26 13.40 15.83
C ALA A 168 3.26 13.97 17.25
N ASN A 169 2.11 14.46 17.68
CA ASN A 169 1.78 14.71 19.08
C ASN A 169 0.34 14.20 19.33
N GLY A 170 -0.23 14.49 20.50
CA GLY A 170 -1.59 14.06 20.84
C GLY A 170 -2.69 14.61 19.92
N GLU A 171 -2.43 15.70 19.18
CA GLU A 171 -3.43 16.41 18.38
C GLU A 171 -3.22 16.29 16.87
N LEU A 172 -1.96 16.19 16.41
CA LEU A 172 -1.59 16.22 15.00
C LEU A 172 -0.61 15.09 14.67
N ARG A 173 -0.77 14.54 13.48
CA ARG A 173 0.23 13.72 12.79
C ARG A 173 0.53 14.37 11.45
N VAL A 174 1.81 14.57 11.16
CA VAL A 174 2.25 15.22 9.93
C VAL A 174 3.35 14.41 9.28
N LEU A 175 3.17 14.08 8.00
CA LEU A 175 4.20 13.51 7.14
C LEU A 175 4.68 14.60 6.18
N LEU A 176 5.97 14.61 5.87
CA LEU A 176 6.56 15.59 4.95
C LEU A 176 6.88 14.96 3.59
N VAL A 177 6.54 15.65 2.50
CA VAL A 177 6.99 15.31 1.14
C VAL A 177 8.49 15.54 1.03
N SER A 178 8.96 16.69 1.52
CA SER A 178 10.38 17.04 1.59
C SER A 178 10.79 17.45 3.02
N ILE A 179 11.99 17.04 3.44
CA ILE A 179 12.50 17.26 4.81
C ILE A 179 13.53 18.40 4.80
N HIS A 180 14.82 18.11 4.95
CA HIS A 180 15.87 19.12 5.11
C HIS A 180 16.41 19.59 3.75
N LEU A 181 15.62 20.40 3.03
CA LEU A 181 16.01 21.05 1.77
C LEU A 181 15.96 22.58 1.90
N ALA A 182 16.70 23.28 1.03
CA ALA A 182 16.45 24.71 0.86
C ALA A 182 15.04 24.90 0.28
N LEU A 183 14.34 25.98 0.64
CA LEU A 183 12.93 26.16 0.28
C LEU A 183 12.67 26.09 -1.23
N ARG A 184 13.57 26.63 -2.06
CA ARG A 184 13.49 26.52 -3.53
C ARG A 184 13.56 25.07 -4.03
N ASP A 185 14.38 24.24 -3.38
CA ASP A 185 14.57 22.84 -3.75
C ASP A 185 13.39 22.00 -3.22
N ALA A 186 12.80 22.39 -2.09
CA ALA A 186 11.57 21.80 -1.56
C ALA A 186 10.38 22.03 -2.51
N ILE A 187 10.24 23.23 -3.09
CA ILE A 187 9.25 23.53 -4.14
C ILE A 187 9.47 22.62 -5.35
N ALA A 188 10.71 22.51 -5.83
CA ALA A 188 11.04 21.64 -6.97
C ALA A 188 10.84 20.14 -6.69
N ALA A 189 10.87 19.74 -5.41
CA ALA A 189 10.64 18.36 -5.00
C ALA A 189 9.16 17.94 -5.03
N VAL A 190 8.23 18.88 -5.19
CA VAL A 190 6.80 18.59 -5.37
C VAL A 190 6.57 18.04 -6.78
N THR A 191 6.71 16.73 -6.90
CA THR A 191 6.47 15.97 -8.12
C THR A 191 5.34 14.97 -7.89
N MET A 192 4.68 14.53 -8.96
CA MET A 192 3.59 13.54 -8.90
C MET A 192 4.02 12.28 -8.15
N GLU A 193 5.24 11.81 -8.42
CA GLU A 193 5.83 10.64 -7.78
C GLU A 193 6.03 10.85 -6.28
N ASN A 194 6.63 11.97 -5.88
CA ASN A 194 6.91 12.28 -4.48
C ASN A 194 5.62 12.48 -3.68
N GLU A 195 4.63 13.16 -4.25
CA GLU A 195 3.31 13.34 -3.63
C GLU A 195 2.62 11.99 -3.40
N LEU A 196 2.51 11.17 -4.45
CA LEU A 196 1.84 9.88 -4.36
C LEU A 196 2.54 8.97 -3.35
N ARG A 197 3.88 8.96 -3.36
CA ARG A 197 4.69 8.24 -2.38
C ARG A 197 4.41 8.72 -0.96
N ALA A 198 4.39 10.04 -0.72
CA ALA A 198 4.12 10.63 0.59
C ALA A 198 2.71 10.26 1.10
N ILE A 199 1.70 10.31 0.22
CA ILE A 199 0.31 9.93 0.55
C ILE A 199 0.22 8.45 0.93
N ARG A 200 0.86 7.56 0.16
CA ARG A 200 0.93 6.11 0.47
C ARG A 200 1.61 5.87 1.81
N LEU A 201 2.74 6.52 2.09
CA LEU A 201 3.44 6.42 3.37
C LEU A 201 2.58 6.92 4.53
N ALA A 202 1.86 8.04 4.35
CA ALA A 202 0.97 8.59 5.37
C ALA A 202 -0.18 7.65 5.69
N HIS A 203 -0.77 7.04 4.66
CA HIS A 203 -1.78 5.99 4.83
C HIS A 203 -1.22 4.79 5.61
N ARG A 204 -0.05 4.27 5.21
CA ARG A 204 0.62 3.15 5.91
C ARG A 204 0.93 3.49 7.37
N ALA A 205 1.38 4.72 7.64
CA ALA A 205 1.68 5.20 9.00
C ALA A 205 0.48 5.11 9.93
N CYS A 206 -0.70 5.47 9.45
CA CYS A 206 -1.93 5.44 10.22
C CYS A 206 -2.44 4.01 10.42
N ARG A 207 -2.36 3.16 9.39
CA ARG A 207 -2.71 1.73 9.53
C ARG A 207 -1.83 1.03 10.56
N ALA A 208 -0.53 1.32 10.56
CA ALA A 208 0.41 0.79 11.56
C ALA A 208 0.11 1.27 12.99
N GLN A 209 -0.66 2.35 13.14
CA GLN A 209 -1.17 2.84 14.43
C GLN A 209 -2.58 2.30 14.76
N GLY A 210 -3.09 1.32 14.00
CA GLY A 210 -4.40 0.72 14.22
C GLY A 210 -5.57 1.47 13.59
N ILE A 211 -5.32 2.52 12.78
CA ILE A 211 -6.39 3.26 12.09
C ILE A 211 -6.78 2.48 10.83
N ALA A 212 -7.94 1.84 10.87
CA ALA A 212 -8.36 0.91 9.81
C ALA A 212 -8.64 1.59 8.45
N GLN A 213 -9.20 2.80 8.48
CA GLN A 213 -9.50 3.61 7.30
C GLN A 213 -8.95 5.04 7.50
N PRO A 214 -7.63 5.26 7.29
CA PRO A 214 -7.02 6.57 7.50
C PRO A 214 -7.54 7.62 6.53
N ARG A 215 -7.96 8.77 7.08
CA ARG A 215 -8.29 9.99 6.35
C ARG A 215 -7.03 10.84 6.19
N VAL A 216 -6.44 10.82 5.00
CA VAL A 216 -5.21 11.54 4.67
C VAL A 216 -5.57 12.90 4.07
N ALA A 217 -5.21 13.99 4.74
CA ALA A 217 -5.29 15.31 4.14
C ALA A 217 -3.96 15.67 3.48
N VAL A 218 -4.02 16.26 2.29
CA VAL A 218 -2.83 16.78 1.60
C VAL A 218 -2.92 18.29 1.58
N ALA A 219 -1.90 18.95 2.15
CA ALA A 219 -1.79 20.40 2.11
C ALA A 219 -1.39 20.84 0.69
N GLY A 220 -1.88 21.99 0.24
CA GLY A 220 -1.38 22.64 -0.96
C GLY A 220 0.03 23.20 -0.74
N LEU A 221 0.79 23.33 -1.83
CA LEU A 221 2.10 23.96 -1.83
C LEU A 221 1.95 25.48 -1.71
N ASN A 222 1.07 26.05 -2.53
CA ASN A 222 0.88 27.49 -2.59
C ASN A 222 -0.15 27.96 -1.54
N PRO A 223 -0.11 29.25 -1.16
CA PRO A 223 -1.18 29.86 -0.38
C PRO A 223 -2.53 29.57 -1.02
N HIS A 224 -3.53 29.26 -0.18
CA HIS A 224 -4.88 28.94 -0.62
C HIS A 224 -4.96 27.77 -1.62
N ALA A 225 -3.96 26.88 -1.64
CA ALA A 225 -3.83 25.80 -2.61
C ALA A 225 -3.90 26.30 -4.07
N GLY A 226 -3.25 27.45 -4.34
CA GLY A 226 -3.12 28.04 -5.67
C GLY A 226 -4.28 28.96 -6.09
N GLU A 227 -5.39 29.02 -5.33
CA GLU A 227 -6.54 29.90 -5.59
C GLU A 227 -7.00 29.88 -7.06
N GLY A 228 -7.35 28.69 -7.56
CA GLY A 228 -7.79 28.51 -8.95
C GLY A 228 -6.70 28.77 -10.00
N GLY A 229 -5.44 28.86 -9.60
CA GLY A 229 -4.29 29.15 -10.45
C GLY A 229 -3.71 30.56 -10.28
N LEU A 230 -4.29 31.40 -9.42
CA LEU A 230 -3.83 32.77 -9.18
C LEU A 230 -2.47 32.81 -8.45
N PHE A 231 -2.20 31.84 -7.58
CA PHE A 231 -0.99 31.81 -6.74
C PHE A 231 -0.02 30.67 -7.08
N GLY A 232 -0.16 30.08 -8.26
CA GLY A 232 0.64 28.94 -8.71
C GLY A 232 -0.23 27.83 -9.29
N HIS A 233 0.41 26.86 -9.93
CA HIS A 233 -0.28 25.79 -10.67
C HIS A 233 0.03 24.39 -10.14
N GLU A 234 1.06 24.25 -9.31
CA GLU A 234 1.56 22.98 -8.76
C GLU A 234 0.46 22.21 -8.02
N ASP A 235 -0.39 22.91 -7.28
CA ASP A 235 -1.54 22.31 -6.58
C ASP A 235 -2.50 21.60 -7.52
N ARG A 236 -2.80 22.21 -8.67
CA ARG A 236 -3.74 21.68 -9.66
C ARG A 236 -3.08 20.64 -10.58
N GLU A 237 -1.83 20.89 -10.96
CA GLU A 237 -1.16 20.16 -12.03
C GLU A 237 -0.30 18.99 -11.52
N VAL A 238 0.05 18.99 -10.23
CA VAL A 238 0.87 17.95 -9.60
C VAL A 238 0.16 17.30 -8.42
N ILE A 239 -0.26 18.10 -7.43
CA ILE A 239 -0.78 17.56 -6.16
C ILE A 239 -2.18 16.94 -6.34
N ALA A 240 -3.10 17.63 -7.01
CA ALA A 240 -4.45 17.10 -7.25
C ALA A 240 -4.46 15.78 -8.05
N PRO A 241 -3.65 15.62 -9.12
CA PRO A 241 -3.47 14.32 -9.78
C PRO A 241 -2.94 13.23 -8.84
N ALA A 242 -1.97 13.54 -7.96
CA ALA A 242 -1.43 12.56 -7.02
C ALA A 242 -2.48 12.08 -6.01
N ILE A 243 -3.31 13.00 -5.52
CA ILE A 243 -4.47 12.67 -4.67
C ILE A 243 -5.46 11.78 -5.43
N ALA A 244 -5.76 12.10 -6.69
CA ALA A 244 -6.67 11.28 -7.50
C ALA A 244 -6.12 9.86 -7.72
N ALA A 245 -4.81 9.71 -7.98
CA ALA A 245 -4.16 8.41 -8.09
C ALA A 245 -4.22 7.62 -6.78
N ALA A 246 -3.91 8.26 -5.64
CA ALA A 246 -4.04 7.62 -4.32
C ALA A 246 -5.48 7.19 -4.02
N ARG A 247 -6.48 8.01 -4.38
CA ARG A 247 -7.90 7.65 -4.26
C ARG A 247 -8.28 6.46 -5.11
N ALA A 248 -7.73 6.36 -6.33
CA ALA A 248 -7.91 5.18 -7.16
C ALA A 248 -7.34 3.94 -6.45
N GLU A 249 -6.29 4.04 -5.64
CA GLU A 249 -5.77 2.92 -4.83
C GLU A 249 -6.62 2.58 -3.60
N GLY A 250 -7.72 3.31 -3.37
CA GLY A 250 -8.58 3.12 -2.20
C GLY A 250 -8.12 3.87 -0.95
N ILE A 251 -7.15 4.78 -1.08
CA ILE A 251 -6.73 5.67 0.01
C ILE A 251 -7.76 6.81 0.12
N ASP A 252 -8.30 7.03 1.32
CA ASP A 252 -9.14 8.20 1.60
C ASP A 252 -8.28 9.48 1.72
N ALA A 253 -7.76 9.91 0.58
CA ALA A 253 -6.95 11.11 0.43
C ALA A 253 -7.82 12.28 -0.06
N THR A 254 -7.70 13.44 0.58
CA THR A 254 -8.44 14.66 0.20
C THR A 254 -7.53 15.90 0.18
N GLY A 255 -7.84 16.85 -0.69
CA GLY A 255 -7.08 18.09 -0.89
C GLY A 255 -6.95 18.43 -2.38
N PRO A 256 -5.97 19.28 -2.77
CA PRO A 256 -5.07 20.00 -1.87
C PRO A 256 -5.85 21.00 -1.00
N TRP A 257 -5.55 21.04 0.29
CA TRP A 257 -6.17 21.96 1.25
C TRP A 257 -5.26 23.17 1.51
N PRO A 258 -5.79 24.39 1.66
CA PRO A 258 -5.00 25.53 2.12
C PRO A 258 -4.24 25.20 3.42
N GLY A 259 -2.93 25.46 3.44
CA GLY A 259 -2.04 25.09 4.53
C GLY A 259 -2.45 25.72 5.88
N ASP A 260 -2.95 26.94 5.88
CA ASP A 260 -3.47 27.64 7.07
C ASP A 260 -4.75 27.00 7.64
N THR A 261 -5.55 26.35 6.79
CA THR A 261 -6.84 25.76 7.16
C THR A 261 -6.72 24.27 7.51
N VAL A 262 -5.85 23.52 6.83
CA VAL A 262 -5.76 22.06 6.95
C VAL A 262 -5.34 21.63 8.36
N PHE A 263 -4.37 22.28 8.98
CA PHE A 263 -3.90 21.92 10.32
C PHE A 263 -4.94 22.26 11.39
N MET A 264 -5.68 23.36 11.25
CA MET A 264 -6.80 23.68 12.13
C MET A 264 -7.87 22.58 12.07
N ARG A 265 -8.20 22.09 10.87
CA ARG A 265 -9.18 21.02 10.67
C ARG A 265 -8.68 19.67 11.19
N ALA A 266 -7.42 19.35 10.95
CA ALA A 266 -6.78 18.14 11.47
C ALA A 266 -6.83 18.10 13.00
N ARG A 267 -6.48 19.20 13.68
CA ARG A 267 -6.60 19.31 15.15
C ARG A 267 -8.03 19.10 15.66
N ARG A 268 -9.04 19.41 14.85
CA ARG A 268 -10.47 19.18 15.16
C ARG A 268 -10.94 17.76 14.79
N GLY A 269 -10.04 16.86 14.41
CA GLY A 269 -10.34 15.45 14.11
C GLY A 269 -10.92 15.21 12.72
N ALA A 270 -10.85 16.20 11.81
CA ALA A 270 -11.33 16.02 10.43
C ALA A 270 -10.47 15.01 9.64
N PHE A 271 -9.20 14.88 10.01
CA PHE A 271 -8.20 14.06 9.34
C PHE A 271 -7.33 13.33 10.37
N ASP A 272 -6.80 12.17 10.00
CA ASP A 272 -5.96 11.36 10.88
C ASP A 272 -4.47 11.71 10.73
N ILE A 273 -4.08 12.18 9.54
CA ILE A 273 -2.73 12.64 9.20
C ILE A 273 -2.79 13.71 8.10
N VAL A 274 -1.84 14.66 8.16
CA VAL A 274 -1.63 15.66 7.11
C VAL A 274 -0.31 15.38 6.39
N VAL A 275 -0.34 15.34 5.05
CA VAL A 275 0.85 15.39 4.20
C VAL A 275 1.15 16.87 3.93
N ALA A 276 2.28 17.34 4.42
CA ALA A 276 2.79 18.69 4.21
C ALA A 276 3.92 18.69 3.18
N GLN A 277 3.98 19.74 2.38
CA GLN A 277 4.81 19.85 1.19
C GLN A 277 6.29 20.06 1.53
N TYR A 278 6.55 20.79 2.62
CA TYR A 278 7.90 21.09 3.09
C TYR A 278 7.96 21.18 4.61
N HIS A 279 9.18 21.10 5.15
CA HIS A 279 9.46 21.05 6.59
C HIS A 279 8.69 22.09 7.42
N ASP A 280 8.86 23.38 7.14
CA ASP A 280 8.28 24.43 7.98
C ASP A 280 6.74 24.52 7.86
N GLN A 281 6.16 24.08 6.73
CA GLN A 281 4.70 23.99 6.59
C GLN A 281 4.10 23.04 7.61
N GLY A 282 4.75 21.89 7.83
CA GLY A 282 4.26 20.84 8.70
C GLY A 282 4.71 20.97 10.16
N LEU A 283 5.95 21.41 10.39
CA LEU A 283 6.55 21.38 11.72
C LEU A 283 6.16 22.56 12.60
N ILE A 284 5.92 23.74 12.02
CA ILE A 284 5.46 24.90 12.78
C ILE A 284 4.13 24.58 13.49
N PRO A 285 3.09 24.05 12.81
CA PRO A 285 1.83 23.66 13.47
C PRO A 285 2.02 22.66 14.61
N VAL A 286 2.84 21.62 14.41
CA VAL A 286 3.04 20.56 15.42
C VAL A 286 3.77 21.11 16.64
N LYS A 287 4.86 21.86 16.45
CA LYS A 287 5.65 22.42 17.55
C LYS A 287 4.91 23.50 18.30
N TYR A 288 4.12 24.33 17.61
CA TYR A 288 3.33 25.37 18.27
C TYR A 288 2.29 24.80 19.24
N LEU A 289 1.73 23.63 18.95
CA LEU A 289 0.74 22.95 19.81
C LEU A 289 1.35 22.16 20.97
N GLY A 290 2.67 21.92 20.96
CA GLY A 290 3.32 21.17 22.03
C GLY A 290 4.81 20.96 21.77
N VAL A 291 5.61 22.01 22.01
CA VAL A 291 7.08 22.01 21.78
C VAL A 291 7.76 20.80 22.44
N ASP A 292 7.26 20.36 23.59
CA ASP A 292 7.88 19.29 24.41
C ASP A 292 7.24 17.89 24.21
N GLN A 293 6.19 17.79 23.37
CA GLN A 293 5.42 16.55 23.18
C GLN A 293 5.61 15.92 21.79
N GLY A 294 6.42 16.55 20.93
CA GLY A 294 6.71 16.01 19.60
C GLY A 294 7.42 14.66 19.68
N VAL A 295 6.89 13.68 18.96
CA VAL A 295 7.51 12.36 18.73
C VAL A 295 7.81 12.21 17.26
N ASN A 296 9.05 11.87 16.95
CA ASN A 296 9.49 11.55 15.60
C ASN A 296 9.31 10.05 15.37
N ILE A 297 8.52 9.69 14.37
CA ILE A 297 8.22 8.32 13.97
C ILE A 297 8.82 8.08 12.59
N THR A 298 9.52 6.96 12.41
CA THR A 298 10.00 6.54 11.10
C THR A 298 9.11 5.44 10.56
N VAL A 299 8.43 5.71 9.45
CA VAL A 299 7.50 4.80 8.79
C VAL A 299 8.17 4.16 7.59
N GLY A 300 7.85 2.90 7.30
CA GLY A 300 8.42 2.12 6.19
C GLY A 300 9.46 1.10 6.62
N LEU A 301 10.01 1.24 7.83
CA LEU A 301 10.88 0.23 8.43
C LEU A 301 10.09 -1.06 8.74
N PRO A 302 10.76 -2.24 8.75
CA PRO A 302 10.12 -3.51 9.08
C PRO A 302 9.79 -3.67 10.59
N PHE A 303 10.08 -2.65 11.39
CA PHE A 303 9.82 -2.59 12.82
C PHE A 303 9.41 -1.17 13.23
N VAL A 304 8.75 -1.03 14.38
CA VAL A 304 8.39 0.27 14.95
C VAL A 304 9.65 1.02 15.38
N ARG A 305 9.75 2.29 15.00
CA ARG A 305 10.75 3.21 15.54
C ARG A 305 10.14 4.56 15.89
N THR A 306 10.36 4.98 17.14
CA THR A 306 10.08 6.33 17.63
C THR A 306 11.35 7.00 18.16
N SER A 307 11.29 8.31 18.35
CA SER A 307 12.42 9.13 18.82
C SER A 307 11.92 10.39 19.48
N VAL A 308 12.72 10.89 20.40
CA VAL A 308 12.59 12.26 20.91
C VAL A 308 12.80 13.29 19.79
N ASP A 309 12.25 14.49 19.96
CA ASP A 309 12.31 15.60 18.99
C ASP A 309 13.36 16.67 19.34
N HIS A 310 14.22 16.40 20.33
CA HIS A 310 15.31 17.29 20.73
C HIS A 310 16.70 16.68 20.49
N GLY A 311 17.72 17.54 20.50
CA GLY A 311 19.12 17.15 20.37
C GLY A 311 19.75 16.64 21.67
N THR A 312 21.08 16.50 21.66
CA THR A 312 21.88 15.99 22.80
C THR A 312 22.05 16.96 23.95
N ALA A 313 21.67 18.23 23.79
CA ALA A 313 21.71 19.29 24.81
C ALA A 313 23.02 19.30 25.62
N PHE A 314 24.14 19.41 24.92
CA PHE A 314 25.49 19.36 25.50
C PHE A 314 25.74 20.41 26.58
N ASP A 315 25.05 21.56 26.53
CA ASP A 315 25.11 22.64 27.50
C ASP A 315 24.59 22.27 28.90
N ILE A 316 23.72 21.25 28.99
CA ILE A 316 23.16 20.75 30.25
C ILE A 316 23.51 19.29 30.55
N ALA A 317 24.32 18.64 29.70
CA ALA A 317 24.74 17.27 29.91
C ALA A 317 25.60 17.12 31.17
N GLY A 318 25.33 16.09 31.96
CA GLY A 318 25.96 15.81 33.24
C GLY A 318 25.41 16.63 34.42
N THR A 319 24.33 17.40 34.24
CA THR A 319 23.80 18.30 35.28
C THR A 319 22.57 17.75 36.01
N GLY A 320 21.91 16.72 35.48
CA GLY A 320 20.66 16.18 36.01
C GLY A 320 19.42 17.02 35.68
N ARG A 321 19.55 18.10 34.90
CA ARG A 321 18.48 19.08 34.62
C ARG A 321 17.66 18.79 33.36
N ALA A 322 18.03 17.78 32.57
CA ALA A 322 17.29 17.41 31.37
C ALA A 322 15.85 17.00 31.71
N ASP A 323 14.92 17.17 30.76
CA ASP A 323 13.53 16.71 30.89
C ASP A 323 13.32 15.42 30.08
N ALA A 324 12.77 14.40 30.73
CA ALA A 324 12.48 13.10 30.14
C ALA A 324 11.09 12.97 29.49
N SER A 325 10.28 14.04 29.50
CA SER A 325 8.91 14.04 28.97
C SER A 325 8.83 13.57 27.51
N SER A 326 9.66 14.11 26.61
CA SER A 326 9.71 13.71 25.19
C SER A 326 10.07 12.23 25.01
N LEU A 327 10.97 11.68 25.85
CA LEU A 327 11.26 10.24 25.83
C LEU A 327 10.06 9.43 26.30
N GLY A 328 9.35 9.89 27.33
CA GLY A 328 8.09 9.29 27.78
C GLY A 328 7.07 9.19 26.66
N HIS A 329 6.78 10.30 25.98
CA HIS A 329 5.87 10.32 24.83
C HIS A 329 6.34 9.40 23.69
N ALA A 330 7.64 9.37 23.39
CA ALA A 330 8.18 8.49 22.36
C ALA A 330 8.01 7.00 22.71
N VAL A 331 8.20 6.63 23.99
CA VAL A 331 7.95 5.26 24.46
C VAL A 331 6.46 4.93 24.42
N ASP A 332 5.58 5.80 24.90
CA ASP A 332 4.14 5.57 24.91
C ASP A 332 3.59 5.41 23.49
N GLN A 333 4.07 6.23 22.54
CA GLN A 333 3.74 6.10 21.13
C GLN A 333 4.24 4.76 20.55
N ALA A 334 5.45 4.31 20.91
CA ALA A 334 5.94 3.00 20.48
C ALA A 334 5.09 1.87 21.06
N VAL A 335 4.71 1.94 22.33
CA VAL A 335 3.80 0.97 22.98
C VAL A 335 2.46 0.93 22.24
N ALA A 336 1.86 2.07 21.94
CA ALA A 336 0.60 2.14 21.20
C ALA A 336 0.71 1.49 19.81
N MET A 337 1.81 1.73 19.09
CA MET A 337 2.05 1.14 17.77
C MET A 337 2.25 -0.38 17.80
N VAL A 338 2.97 -0.90 18.80
CA VAL A 338 3.22 -2.36 18.88
C VAL A 338 2.05 -3.14 19.49
N THR A 339 1.13 -2.47 20.18
CA THR A 339 -0.07 -3.08 20.78
C THR A 339 -1.31 -2.91 19.91
N ALA A 340 -1.31 -1.97 18.96
CA ALA A 340 -2.38 -1.83 17.99
C ALA A 340 -2.60 -3.15 17.25
N ALA A 341 -3.87 -3.60 17.18
CA ALA A 341 -4.20 -4.78 16.41
C ALA A 341 -3.76 -4.55 14.95
N PRO A 342 -2.99 -5.48 14.34
CA PRO A 342 -2.56 -5.31 12.97
C PRO A 342 -3.81 -5.15 12.11
N VAL A 343 -3.98 -3.98 11.49
CA VAL A 343 -5.03 -3.80 10.49
C VAL A 343 -4.62 -4.70 9.33
N PRO A 344 -5.38 -5.77 9.01
CA PRO A 344 -4.99 -6.69 7.94
C PRO A 344 -4.74 -5.89 6.67
N PRO A 345 -3.73 -6.25 5.85
CA PRO A 345 -3.54 -5.58 4.57
C PRO A 345 -4.87 -5.57 3.80
N PRO A 346 -5.18 -4.50 3.04
CA PRO A 346 -6.37 -4.53 2.19
C PRO A 346 -6.34 -5.83 1.36
N PRO A 347 -7.49 -6.51 1.19
CA PRO A 347 -7.52 -7.72 0.38
C PRO A 347 -6.91 -7.41 -0.99
N ALA A 348 -6.02 -8.30 -1.47
CA ALA A 348 -5.48 -8.20 -2.83
C ALA A 348 -6.65 -7.98 -3.79
N GLN A 349 -6.54 -6.97 -4.66
CA GLN A 349 -7.61 -6.67 -5.61
C GLN A 349 -7.92 -7.94 -6.42
N PRO A 350 -9.19 -8.34 -6.56
CA PRO A 350 -9.53 -9.56 -7.26
C PRO A 350 -9.03 -9.48 -8.69
N LEU A 351 -8.23 -10.47 -9.10
CA LEU A 351 -7.76 -10.58 -10.48
C LEU A 351 -8.94 -10.65 -11.45
N PRO A 352 -8.84 -10.07 -12.66
CA PRO A 352 -9.90 -10.17 -13.65
C PRO A 352 -10.24 -11.63 -13.97
N GLU A 353 -11.52 -11.93 -14.13
CA GLU A 353 -11.99 -13.24 -14.56
C GLU A 353 -11.43 -13.58 -15.95
N PHE A 354 -10.82 -14.76 -16.09
CA PHE A 354 -10.37 -15.25 -17.40
C PHE A 354 -11.49 -16.07 -18.04
N ILE A 355 -12.10 -15.51 -19.09
CA ILE A 355 -13.18 -16.13 -19.86
C ILE A 355 -12.58 -16.78 -21.11
N PHE A 356 -12.53 -18.12 -21.13
CA PHE A 356 -12.07 -18.84 -22.30
C PHE A 356 -13.21 -19.07 -23.29
N MET A 357 -13.08 -18.54 -24.50
CA MET A 357 -14.06 -18.72 -25.57
C MET A 357 -13.71 -19.96 -26.39
N LEU A 358 -14.59 -20.96 -26.42
CA LEU A 358 -14.52 -22.16 -27.27
C LEU A 358 -14.83 -21.83 -28.74
N THR A 359 -14.22 -20.76 -29.25
CA THR A 359 -14.51 -20.17 -30.55
C THR A 359 -13.24 -19.89 -31.32
N ARG A 360 -13.28 -20.14 -32.64
CA ARG A 360 -12.24 -19.78 -33.59
C ARG A 360 -12.89 -19.01 -34.74
N HIS A 361 -12.28 -17.89 -35.15
CA HIS A 361 -12.82 -17.02 -36.21
C HIS A 361 -14.30 -16.66 -36.04
N ASP A 362 -14.67 -16.23 -34.82
CA ASP A 362 -16.04 -15.86 -34.44
C ASP A 362 -17.10 -16.98 -34.56
N GLN A 363 -16.70 -18.25 -34.55
CA GLN A 363 -17.63 -19.39 -34.51
C GLN A 363 -17.24 -20.39 -33.42
N THR A 364 -18.22 -21.06 -32.81
CA THR A 364 -17.97 -22.16 -31.89
C THR A 364 -17.27 -23.32 -32.61
N ILE A 365 -16.18 -23.83 -32.04
CA ILE A 365 -15.37 -24.89 -32.67
C ILE A 365 -16.13 -26.23 -32.68
N ALA A 366 -15.92 -27.02 -33.75
CA ALA A 366 -16.62 -28.29 -33.94
C ALA A 366 -16.33 -29.31 -32.82
N ASP A 367 -15.15 -29.24 -32.21
CA ASP A 367 -14.66 -30.11 -31.14
C ASP A 367 -14.83 -29.51 -29.73
N ALA A 368 -15.66 -28.46 -29.57
CA ALA A 368 -15.80 -27.72 -28.31
C ALA A 368 -16.11 -28.63 -27.10
N LEU A 369 -17.03 -29.57 -27.29
CA LEU A 369 -17.41 -30.54 -26.25
C LEU A 369 -16.26 -31.50 -25.90
N ALA A 370 -15.42 -31.86 -26.87
CA ALA A 370 -14.27 -32.74 -26.66
C ALA A 370 -13.11 -32.02 -25.95
N GLN A 371 -12.98 -30.70 -26.15
CA GLN A 371 -11.96 -29.87 -25.49
C GLN A 371 -12.32 -29.52 -24.03
N LEU A 372 -13.61 -29.49 -23.69
CA LEU A 372 -14.11 -29.03 -22.40
C LEU A 372 -13.45 -29.72 -21.17
N PRO A 373 -13.23 -31.04 -21.14
CA PRO A 373 -12.54 -31.68 -20.02
C PRO A 373 -11.13 -31.12 -19.77
N ALA A 374 -10.37 -30.86 -20.83
CA ALA A 374 -9.03 -30.30 -20.73
C ALA A 374 -9.07 -28.83 -20.25
N VAL A 375 -10.06 -28.07 -20.70
CA VAL A 375 -10.29 -26.68 -20.27
C VAL A 375 -10.60 -26.62 -18.76
N LEU A 376 -11.51 -27.47 -18.28
CA LEU A 376 -11.88 -27.55 -16.87
C LEU A 376 -10.72 -28.04 -15.99
N ALA A 377 -9.94 -29.01 -16.48
CA ALA A 377 -8.75 -29.53 -15.81
C ALA A 377 -7.64 -28.47 -15.70
N ALA A 378 -7.55 -27.55 -16.66
CA ALA A 378 -6.62 -26.42 -16.63
C ALA A 378 -7.03 -25.29 -15.65
N GLY A 379 -8.15 -25.46 -14.92
CA GLY A 379 -8.62 -24.54 -13.89
C GLY A 379 -9.50 -23.40 -14.41
N VAL A 380 -9.89 -23.42 -15.69
CA VAL A 380 -10.81 -22.42 -16.25
C VAL A 380 -12.22 -22.66 -15.69
N ARG A 381 -12.87 -21.57 -15.25
CA ARG A 381 -14.22 -21.58 -14.65
C ARG A 381 -15.19 -20.62 -15.32
N HIS A 382 -14.75 -19.84 -16.29
CA HIS A 382 -15.60 -18.97 -17.12
C HIS A 382 -15.38 -19.40 -18.57
N ILE A 383 -16.40 -19.96 -19.19
CA ILE A 383 -16.30 -20.61 -20.49
C ILE A 383 -17.40 -20.07 -21.39
N GLY A 384 -16.99 -19.48 -22.52
CA GLY A 384 -17.92 -18.92 -23.49
C GLY A 384 -17.94 -19.66 -24.82
N PHE A 385 -19.04 -19.50 -25.52
CA PHE A 385 -19.24 -19.98 -26.88
C PHE A 385 -20.20 -19.04 -27.61
N LYS A 386 -20.44 -19.30 -28.89
CA LYS A 386 -21.36 -18.54 -29.75
C LYS A 386 -22.50 -19.45 -30.21
N ASP A 387 -23.63 -18.86 -30.59
CA ASP A 387 -24.79 -19.56 -31.13
C ASP A 387 -24.57 -20.07 -32.57
N ILE A 388 -23.49 -19.65 -33.22
CA ILE A 388 -23.06 -20.11 -34.54
C ILE A 388 -21.87 -21.09 -34.47
N GLY A 389 -21.78 -21.98 -35.46
CA GLY A 389 -20.69 -22.97 -35.62
C GLY A 389 -21.06 -24.41 -35.21
N LEU A 390 -22.09 -24.60 -34.38
CA LEU A 390 -22.58 -25.91 -33.96
C LEU A 390 -24.11 -26.04 -34.12
N PRO A 391 -24.64 -27.24 -34.42
CA PRO A 391 -26.07 -27.50 -34.35
C PRO A 391 -26.62 -27.29 -32.93
N TRP A 392 -27.90 -26.90 -32.83
CA TRP A 392 -28.57 -26.63 -31.55
C TRP A 392 -28.37 -27.72 -30.48
N ALA A 393 -28.56 -28.99 -30.85
CA ALA A 393 -28.40 -30.11 -29.92
C ALA A 393 -26.95 -30.26 -29.39
N ALA A 394 -25.95 -29.82 -30.15
CA ALA A 394 -24.56 -29.78 -29.68
C ALA A 394 -24.31 -28.59 -28.74
N LEU A 395 -24.88 -27.43 -29.03
CA LEU A 395 -24.82 -26.25 -28.15
C LEU A 395 -25.48 -26.52 -26.79
N GLN A 396 -26.65 -27.17 -26.78
CA GLN A 396 -27.34 -27.55 -25.53
C GLN A 396 -26.46 -28.46 -24.68
N ARG A 397 -25.90 -29.52 -25.28
CA ARG A 397 -24.98 -30.44 -24.57
C ARG A 397 -23.74 -29.73 -24.05
N LEU A 398 -23.21 -28.76 -24.80
CA LEU A 398 -22.06 -27.97 -24.38
C LEU A 398 -22.41 -27.10 -23.16
N ALA A 399 -23.52 -26.36 -23.20
CA ALA A 399 -23.99 -25.54 -22.08
C ALA A 399 -24.24 -26.37 -20.81
N ASP A 400 -24.90 -27.51 -20.95
CA ASP A 400 -25.15 -28.46 -19.86
C ASP A 400 -23.83 -28.99 -19.26
N ALA A 401 -22.88 -29.36 -20.12
CA ALA A 401 -21.59 -29.89 -19.68
C ALA A 401 -20.73 -28.83 -18.97
N ILE A 402 -20.76 -27.56 -19.40
CA ILE A 402 -20.07 -26.45 -18.74
C ILE A 402 -20.61 -26.27 -17.30
N ARG A 403 -21.94 -26.20 -17.15
CA ARG A 403 -22.57 -26.09 -15.82
C ARG A 403 -22.32 -27.30 -14.94
N ALA A 404 -22.43 -28.52 -15.49
CA ALA A 404 -22.12 -29.75 -14.76
C ALA A 404 -20.66 -29.80 -14.27
N GLY A 405 -19.75 -29.15 -14.99
CA GLY A 405 -18.35 -28.94 -14.59
C GLY A 405 -18.13 -27.85 -13.54
N GLY A 406 -19.20 -27.20 -13.05
CA GLY A 406 -19.13 -26.10 -12.07
C GLY A 406 -18.55 -24.81 -12.63
N ALA A 407 -18.63 -24.60 -13.95
CA ALA A 407 -18.17 -23.39 -14.62
C ALA A 407 -19.36 -22.50 -15.05
N VAL A 408 -19.10 -21.20 -15.13
CA VAL A 408 -20.03 -20.19 -15.65
C VAL A 408 -20.01 -20.23 -17.17
N SER A 409 -21.20 -20.38 -17.76
CA SER A 409 -21.41 -20.43 -19.20
C SER A 409 -21.75 -19.05 -19.78
N TYR A 410 -21.03 -18.65 -20.83
CA TYR A 410 -21.23 -17.39 -21.55
C TYR A 410 -21.71 -17.68 -22.98
N LEU A 411 -22.76 -17.01 -23.43
CA LEU A 411 -23.12 -16.94 -24.85
C LEU A 411 -22.75 -15.55 -25.37
N GLU A 412 -21.85 -15.47 -26.34
CA GLU A 412 -21.52 -14.22 -27.03
C GLU A 412 -22.41 -14.07 -28.27
N VAL A 413 -23.07 -12.92 -28.37
CA VAL A 413 -23.97 -12.57 -29.47
C VAL A 413 -23.16 -12.22 -30.72
N VAL A 414 -23.47 -12.87 -31.84
CA VAL A 414 -22.98 -12.48 -33.17
C VAL A 414 -24.15 -12.05 -34.02
N SER A 415 -24.34 -10.74 -34.14
CA SER A 415 -25.51 -10.16 -34.80
C SER A 415 -25.17 -8.86 -35.50
N GLN A 416 -25.81 -8.63 -36.63
CA GLN A 416 -25.72 -7.35 -37.38
C GLN A 416 -27.05 -6.58 -37.35
N ASP A 417 -28.15 -7.27 -37.03
CA ASP A 417 -29.50 -6.74 -37.03
C ASP A 417 -30.25 -7.13 -35.75
N GLU A 418 -31.42 -6.52 -35.56
CA GLU A 418 -32.23 -6.72 -34.35
C GLU A 418 -32.78 -8.15 -34.27
N ALA A 419 -33.18 -8.72 -35.41
CA ALA A 419 -33.75 -10.06 -35.47
C ALA A 419 -32.75 -11.13 -35.01
N SER A 420 -31.49 -11.00 -35.41
CA SER A 420 -30.40 -11.88 -34.97
C SER A 420 -30.06 -11.69 -33.49
N GLU A 421 -30.03 -10.46 -32.95
CA GLU A 421 -29.84 -10.22 -31.51
C GLU A 421 -30.95 -10.87 -30.67
N VAL A 422 -32.21 -10.70 -31.10
CA VAL A 422 -33.38 -11.32 -30.46
C VAL A 422 -33.30 -12.84 -30.53
N ALA A 423 -32.83 -13.40 -31.66
CA ALA A 423 -32.64 -14.84 -31.80
C ALA A 423 -31.55 -15.37 -30.83
N SER A 424 -30.40 -14.69 -30.73
CA SER A 424 -29.34 -15.05 -29.78
C SER A 424 -29.80 -14.94 -28.32
N ALA A 425 -30.59 -13.92 -27.98
CA ALA A 425 -31.17 -13.79 -26.65
C ALA A 425 -32.13 -14.94 -26.30
N ARG A 426 -33.01 -15.33 -27.25
CA ARG A 426 -33.88 -16.50 -27.08
C ARG A 426 -33.07 -17.79 -26.98
N ALA A 427 -31.98 -17.90 -27.74
CA ALA A 427 -31.07 -19.01 -27.65
C ALA A 427 -30.43 -19.09 -26.25
N ALA A 428 -29.98 -17.97 -25.71
CA ALA A 428 -29.42 -17.89 -24.35
C ALA A 428 -30.39 -18.44 -23.30
N VAL A 429 -31.65 -18.00 -23.36
CA VAL A 429 -32.72 -18.46 -22.45
C VAL A 429 -32.95 -19.97 -22.59
N ALA A 430 -33.09 -20.47 -23.82
CA ALA A 430 -33.36 -21.88 -24.06
C ALA A 430 -32.18 -22.80 -23.68
N LEU A 431 -30.94 -22.34 -23.86
CA LEU A 431 -29.72 -23.05 -23.43
C LEU A 431 -29.49 -22.97 -21.92
N GLY A 432 -30.14 -22.03 -21.24
CA GLY A 432 -30.01 -21.75 -19.82
C GLY A 432 -28.62 -21.23 -19.42
N VAL A 433 -27.95 -20.47 -20.30
CA VAL A 433 -26.60 -19.95 -20.01
C VAL A 433 -26.62 -18.97 -18.83
N ASP A 434 -25.48 -18.79 -18.18
CA ASP A 434 -25.37 -17.91 -17.01
C ASP A 434 -25.20 -16.43 -17.40
N VAL A 435 -24.56 -16.19 -18.54
CA VAL A 435 -24.25 -14.85 -19.05
C VAL A 435 -24.52 -14.75 -20.54
N LEU A 436 -25.27 -13.73 -20.95
CA LEU A 436 -25.37 -13.27 -22.33
C LEU A 436 -24.49 -12.03 -22.51
N MET A 437 -23.63 -12.04 -23.53
CA MET A 437 -22.61 -11.00 -23.73
C MET A 437 -22.62 -10.49 -25.16
N GLY A 438 -22.36 -9.19 -25.35
CA GLY A 438 -22.41 -8.51 -26.64
C GLY A 438 -23.82 -8.06 -27.04
N GLY A 439 -23.93 -7.59 -28.28
CA GLY A 439 -25.13 -6.97 -28.83
C GLY A 439 -25.20 -5.46 -28.59
N THR A 440 -25.93 -4.78 -29.46
CA THR A 440 -25.98 -3.31 -29.54
C THR A 440 -27.36 -2.74 -29.19
N ARG A 441 -28.41 -3.57 -29.09
CA ARG A 441 -29.78 -3.16 -28.79
C ARG A 441 -30.28 -3.77 -27.48
N PRO A 442 -29.78 -3.29 -26.31
CA PRO A 442 -30.20 -3.82 -25.03
C PRO A 442 -31.73 -3.73 -24.83
N GLU A 443 -32.39 -2.71 -25.38
CA GLU A 443 -33.84 -2.54 -25.25
C GLU A 443 -34.67 -3.64 -25.94
N ALA A 444 -34.14 -4.28 -26.99
CA ALA A 444 -34.78 -5.42 -27.65
C ALA A 444 -34.53 -6.74 -26.89
N VAL A 445 -33.39 -6.84 -26.18
CA VAL A 445 -32.95 -8.06 -25.48
C VAL A 445 -33.52 -8.14 -24.07
N LEU A 446 -33.53 -7.03 -23.32
CA LEU A 446 -33.92 -6.98 -21.91
C LEU A 446 -35.31 -7.58 -21.62
N PRO A 447 -36.37 -7.32 -22.42
CA PRO A 447 -37.68 -7.92 -22.20
C PRO A 447 -37.68 -9.45 -22.28
N LEU A 448 -36.75 -10.05 -23.04
CA LEU A 448 -36.63 -11.50 -23.21
C LEU A 448 -35.91 -12.17 -22.03
N LEU A 449 -35.05 -11.42 -21.34
CA LEU A 449 -34.29 -11.91 -20.19
C LEU A 449 -35.02 -11.67 -18.86
N ALA A 450 -36.07 -10.86 -18.86
CA ALA A 450 -36.86 -10.55 -17.67
C ALA A 450 -37.39 -11.83 -16.99
N GLY A 451 -37.13 -11.96 -15.69
CA GLY A 451 -37.52 -13.14 -14.91
C GLY A 451 -36.60 -14.36 -15.07
N THR A 452 -35.53 -14.27 -15.87
CA THR A 452 -34.49 -15.29 -15.96
C THR A 452 -33.31 -14.94 -15.05
N PRO A 453 -32.49 -15.91 -14.61
CA PRO A 453 -31.27 -15.63 -13.84
C PRO A 453 -30.09 -15.16 -14.71
N ILE A 454 -30.31 -14.97 -16.02
CA ILE A 454 -29.24 -14.66 -16.98
C ILE A 454 -28.73 -13.24 -16.75
N ARG A 455 -27.41 -13.11 -16.59
CA ARG A 455 -26.77 -11.80 -16.50
C ARG A 455 -26.46 -11.29 -17.90
N TYR A 456 -26.72 -10.01 -18.16
CA TYR A 456 -26.58 -9.41 -19.49
C TYR A 456 -25.48 -8.34 -19.55
N TYR A 457 -24.57 -8.50 -20.52
CA TYR A 457 -23.35 -7.71 -20.72
C TYR A 457 -23.32 -7.15 -22.16
N PRO A 458 -24.16 -6.14 -22.50
CA PRO A 458 -24.16 -5.50 -23.82
C PRO A 458 -22.86 -4.76 -24.13
N PHE A 459 -22.64 -4.47 -25.43
CA PHE A 459 -21.47 -3.69 -25.84
C PHE A 459 -21.51 -2.24 -25.31
N ALA A 460 -20.37 -1.76 -24.81
CA ALA A 460 -20.18 -0.35 -24.47
C ALA A 460 -19.68 0.46 -25.68
N GLY A 461 -20.50 1.42 -26.13
CA GLY A 461 -20.15 2.34 -27.23
C GLY A 461 -20.81 1.99 -28.56
N GLN A 462 -20.40 2.68 -29.62
CA GLN A 462 -20.94 2.45 -30.96
C GLN A 462 -20.14 1.32 -31.64
N VAL A 463 -20.78 0.16 -31.80
CA VAL A 463 -20.17 -1.01 -32.43
C VAL A 463 -20.76 -1.24 -33.81
N VAL A 464 -19.91 -1.42 -34.82
CA VAL A 464 -20.33 -1.62 -36.22
C VAL A 464 -19.58 -2.75 -36.90
N GLY A 465 -20.20 -3.31 -37.95
CA GLY A 465 -19.58 -4.29 -38.84
C GLY A 465 -19.42 -5.69 -38.24
N HIS A 466 -18.86 -6.59 -39.05
CA HIS A 466 -18.42 -7.90 -38.62
C HIS A 466 -17.09 -8.24 -39.34
N PRO A 467 -15.97 -8.45 -38.62
CA PRO A 467 -15.86 -8.47 -37.15
C PRO A 467 -16.22 -7.13 -36.52
N SER A 468 -16.84 -7.17 -35.33
CA SER A 468 -17.35 -6.00 -34.63
C SER A 468 -16.22 -5.03 -34.25
N VAL A 469 -16.37 -3.74 -34.59
CA VAL A 469 -15.41 -2.67 -34.32
C VAL A 469 -16.07 -1.58 -33.47
N LEU A 470 -15.41 -1.17 -32.39
CA LEU A 470 -15.84 -0.08 -31.53
C LEU A 470 -15.36 1.27 -32.12
N GLN A 471 -16.29 2.20 -32.31
CA GLN A 471 -16.05 3.53 -32.89
C GLN A 471 -16.28 4.66 -31.88
N GLY A 472 -15.94 5.88 -32.29
CA GLY A 472 -16.07 7.10 -31.48
C GLY A 472 -14.79 7.41 -30.70
N THR A 473 -14.85 8.46 -29.87
CA THR A 473 -13.79 8.83 -28.93
C THR A 473 -13.92 8.07 -27.61
N VAL A 474 -12.89 8.09 -26.76
CA VAL A 474 -12.99 7.54 -25.40
C VAL A 474 -14.16 8.16 -24.62
N GLN A 475 -14.41 9.46 -24.81
CA GLN A 475 -15.53 10.16 -24.16
C GLN A 475 -16.89 9.64 -24.66
N ASP A 476 -17.02 9.36 -25.95
CA ASP A 476 -18.24 8.77 -26.52
C ASP A 476 -18.51 7.38 -25.94
N VAL A 477 -17.46 6.56 -25.82
CA VAL A 477 -17.54 5.22 -25.22
C VAL A 477 -17.94 5.31 -23.75
N VAL A 478 -17.33 6.22 -22.97
CA VAL A 478 -17.67 6.44 -21.56
C VAL A 478 -19.11 6.92 -21.38
N ALA A 479 -19.57 7.86 -22.22
CA ALA A 479 -20.94 8.35 -22.19
C ALA A 479 -21.94 7.23 -22.52
N SER A 480 -21.63 6.40 -23.51
CA SER A 480 -22.43 5.22 -23.84
C SER A 480 -22.44 4.18 -22.71
N ALA A 481 -21.28 3.90 -22.10
CA ALA A 481 -21.14 2.96 -21.00
C ALA A 481 -22.03 3.35 -19.81
N ARG A 482 -22.04 4.63 -19.43
CA ARG A 482 -22.94 5.16 -18.38
C ARG A 482 -24.40 4.94 -18.71
N ARG A 483 -24.81 5.27 -19.94
CA ARG A 483 -26.19 5.15 -20.39
C ARG A 483 -26.68 3.69 -20.36
N ILE A 484 -25.87 2.78 -20.90
CA ILE A 484 -26.19 1.36 -20.99
C ILE A 484 -26.16 0.71 -19.60
N ALA A 485 -25.14 1.02 -18.79
CA ALA A 485 -25.05 0.51 -17.42
C ALA A 485 -26.18 1.03 -16.52
N ALA A 486 -26.84 2.14 -16.84
CA ALA A 486 -27.99 2.64 -16.09
C ALA A 486 -29.29 1.85 -16.36
N LEU A 487 -29.36 1.06 -17.43
CA LEU A 487 -30.54 0.27 -17.75
C LEU A 487 -30.76 -0.84 -16.70
N GLU A 488 -32.01 -1.00 -16.27
CA GLU A 488 -32.43 -2.10 -15.41
C GLU A 488 -32.30 -3.43 -16.17
N GLY A 489 -31.79 -4.48 -15.50
CA GLY A 489 -31.50 -5.77 -16.12
C GLY A 489 -30.16 -5.89 -16.86
N VAL A 490 -29.42 -4.78 -17.04
CA VAL A 490 -28.00 -4.84 -17.44
C VAL A 490 -27.15 -5.15 -16.21
N HIS A 491 -26.27 -6.13 -16.31
CA HIS A 491 -25.48 -6.62 -15.16
C HIS A 491 -23.98 -6.32 -15.30
N GLY A 492 -23.51 -6.07 -16.51
CA GLY A 492 -22.14 -5.70 -16.82
C GLY A 492 -22.05 -5.07 -18.20
N LEU A 493 -20.84 -4.83 -18.67
CA LEU A 493 -20.56 -4.33 -20.01
C LEU A 493 -19.51 -5.20 -20.70
N ASP A 494 -19.67 -5.39 -22.00
CA ASP A 494 -18.66 -5.94 -22.89
C ASP A 494 -17.96 -4.78 -23.63
N LEU A 495 -16.65 -4.63 -23.44
CA LEU A 495 -15.86 -3.57 -24.01
C LEU A 495 -14.89 -4.14 -25.05
N LEU A 496 -15.13 -3.84 -26.33
CA LEU A 496 -14.26 -4.20 -27.46
C LEU A 496 -12.99 -3.33 -27.53
N ALA A 497 -12.27 -3.21 -26.40
CA ALA A 497 -11.15 -2.29 -26.24
C ALA A 497 -10.03 -2.51 -27.27
N TYR A 498 -9.80 -3.75 -27.67
CA TYR A 498 -8.77 -4.12 -28.66
C TYR A 498 -9.26 -4.15 -30.12
N ARG A 499 -10.54 -3.85 -30.35
CA ARG A 499 -11.11 -3.54 -31.67
C ARG A 499 -11.63 -2.09 -31.71
N PHE A 500 -10.97 -1.19 -30.98
CA PHE A 500 -11.31 0.23 -30.93
C PHE A 500 -10.63 1.02 -32.05
N ALA A 501 -11.42 1.69 -32.89
CA ALA A 501 -10.96 2.48 -34.04
C ALA A 501 -10.68 3.95 -33.70
N GLY A 502 -11.00 4.41 -32.49
CA GLY A 502 -10.94 5.83 -32.08
C GLY A 502 -9.56 6.41 -31.76
N GLY A 503 -8.47 5.67 -32.04
CA GLY A 503 -7.10 6.11 -31.84
C GLY A 503 -6.28 5.11 -31.02
N ALA A 504 -5.13 4.70 -31.55
CA ALA A 504 -4.28 3.62 -31.03
C ALA A 504 -3.48 3.97 -29.75
N GLY A 505 -3.89 4.96 -28.96
CA GLY A 505 -3.02 5.59 -27.96
C GLY A 505 -2.85 4.85 -26.64
N ASP A 506 -3.92 4.38 -26.00
CA ASP A 506 -3.83 3.80 -24.66
C ASP A 506 -5.08 2.97 -24.31
N VAL A 507 -5.07 1.69 -24.71
CA VAL A 507 -6.12 0.72 -24.33
C VAL A 507 -6.29 0.60 -22.81
N PRO A 508 -5.21 0.53 -21.99
CA PRO A 508 -5.32 0.66 -20.53
C PRO A 508 -6.13 1.88 -20.07
N ALA A 509 -5.89 3.06 -20.64
CA ALA A 509 -6.65 4.27 -20.30
C ALA A 509 -8.12 4.18 -20.69
N LEU A 510 -8.44 3.58 -21.85
CA LEU A 510 -9.84 3.33 -22.23
C LEU A 510 -10.53 2.39 -21.21
N ILE A 511 -9.88 1.29 -20.84
CA ILE A 511 -10.41 0.32 -19.87
C ILE A 511 -10.64 1.01 -18.51
N ALA A 512 -9.64 1.75 -18.03
CA ALA A 512 -9.71 2.48 -16.76
C ALA A 512 -10.79 3.57 -16.79
N ALA A 513 -10.92 4.32 -17.89
CA ALA A 513 -11.92 5.38 -18.02
C ALA A 513 -13.35 4.83 -18.01
N VAL A 514 -13.59 3.71 -18.72
CA VAL A 514 -14.90 3.04 -18.71
C VAL A 514 -15.18 2.42 -17.34
N GLY A 515 -14.21 1.70 -16.76
CA GLY A 515 -14.33 1.08 -15.44
C GLY A 515 -14.60 2.09 -14.32
N ALA A 516 -13.96 3.25 -14.35
CA ALA A 516 -14.20 4.33 -13.38
C ALA A 516 -15.56 5.03 -13.58
N ALA A 517 -16.17 4.91 -14.77
CA ALA A 517 -17.41 5.59 -15.09
C ALA A 517 -18.67 4.81 -14.68
N VAL A 518 -18.55 3.52 -14.35
CA VAL A 518 -19.69 2.64 -14.04
C VAL A 518 -19.43 1.77 -12.80
N ASN A 519 -20.47 1.47 -12.04
CA ASN A 519 -20.39 0.58 -10.87
C ASN A 519 -20.72 -0.89 -11.20
N LYS A 520 -20.59 -1.29 -12.47
CA LYS A 520 -20.91 -2.63 -12.98
C LYS A 520 -19.66 -3.25 -13.61
N PRO A 521 -19.50 -4.59 -13.58
CA PRO A 521 -18.34 -5.27 -14.14
C PRO A 521 -18.16 -4.96 -15.63
N VAL A 522 -16.92 -4.65 -16.02
CA VAL A 522 -16.52 -4.43 -17.42
C VAL A 522 -15.64 -5.58 -17.86
N VAL A 523 -16.08 -6.33 -18.86
CA VAL A 523 -15.32 -7.41 -19.49
C VAL A 523 -14.64 -6.88 -20.75
N VAL A 524 -13.35 -7.13 -20.90
CA VAL A 524 -12.58 -6.67 -22.05
C VAL A 524 -12.50 -7.74 -23.13
N ALA A 525 -12.89 -7.38 -24.34
CA ALA A 525 -12.87 -8.23 -25.53
C ALA A 525 -12.14 -7.56 -26.71
N GLY A 526 -12.09 -8.26 -27.85
CA GLY A 526 -11.51 -7.74 -29.08
C GLY A 526 -10.14 -8.32 -29.47
N SER A 527 -9.96 -9.64 -29.34
CA SER A 527 -8.74 -10.37 -29.73
C SER A 527 -7.54 -10.15 -28.81
N ILE A 528 -7.65 -10.52 -27.53
CA ILE A 528 -6.50 -10.58 -26.62
C ILE A 528 -5.61 -11.75 -27.04
N ASP A 529 -4.44 -11.45 -27.62
CA ASP A 529 -3.61 -12.42 -28.35
C ASP A 529 -2.16 -12.52 -27.85
N ARG A 530 -1.78 -11.71 -26.84
CA ARG A 530 -0.42 -11.64 -26.29
C ARG A 530 -0.41 -11.17 -24.84
N ALA A 531 0.70 -11.41 -24.16
CA ALA A 531 0.89 -11.14 -22.73
C ALA A 531 0.64 -9.67 -22.35
N GLU A 532 1.09 -8.74 -23.21
CA GLU A 532 0.98 -7.30 -22.99
C GLU A 532 -0.49 -6.86 -22.89
N ARG A 533 -1.39 -7.54 -23.63
CA ARG A 533 -2.83 -7.23 -23.57
C ARG A 533 -3.46 -7.71 -22.27
N ILE A 534 -3.00 -8.84 -21.71
CA ILE A 534 -3.45 -9.31 -20.39
C ILE A 534 -2.95 -8.35 -19.30
N ALA A 535 -1.68 -7.90 -19.39
CA ALA A 535 -1.13 -6.93 -18.46
C ALA A 535 -1.92 -5.61 -18.48
N ALA A 536 -2.28 -5.11 -19.66
CA ALA A 536 -3.12 -3.93 -19.82
C ALA A 536 -4.54 -4.08 -19.24
N VAL A 537 -5.15 -5.26 -19.33
CA VAL A 537 -6.45 -5.56 -18.70
C VAL A 537 -6.35 -5.51 -17.17
N VAL A 538 -5.27 -6.09 -16.61
CA VAL A 538 -5.01 -6.06 -15.16
C VAL A 538 -4.75 -4.62 -14.69
N ALA A 539 -3.90 -3.87 -15.41
CA ALA A 539 -3.61 -2.47 -15.12
C ALA A 539 -4.85 -1.57 -15.23
N GLY A 540 -5.71 -1.82 -16.22
CA GLY A 540 -6.99 -1.12 -16.42
C GLY A 540 -8.08 -1.53 -15.44
N ARG A 541 -7.84 -2.52 -14.57
CA ARG A 541 -8.78 -3.02 -13.54
C ARG A 541 -10.11 -3.51 -14.10
N ALA A 542 -10.06 -4.21 -15.23
CA ALA A 542 -11.26 -4.86 -15.76
C ALA A 542 -11.80 -5.92 -14.78
N ALA A 543 -13.09 -6.22 -14.86
CA ALA A 543 -13.68 -7.32 -14.11
C ALA A 543 -13.35 -8.69 -14.73
N GLY A 544 -13.09 -8.74 -16.04
CA GLY A 544 -12.71 -9.95 -16.75
C GLY A 544 -12.25 -9.68 -18.17
N PHE A 545 -11.83 -10.72 -18.87
CA PHE A 545 -11.43 -10.62 -20.27
C PHE A 545 -11.63 -11.94 -21.04
N THR A 546 -11.80 -11.82 -22.36
CA THR A 546 -12.05 -12.97 -23.24
C THR A 546 -10.82 -13.36 -24.06
N VAL A 547 -10.55 -14.66 -24.17
CA VAL A 547 -9.55 -15.22 -25.09
C VAL A 547 -10.12 -16.48 -25.75
N GLY A 548 -10.08 -16.55 -27.08
CA GLY A 548 -10.53 -17.73 -27.84
C GLY A 548 -9.47 -18.21 -28.82
N THR A 549 -9.60 -17.81 -30.09
CA THR A 549 -8.70 -18.14 -31.22
C THR A 549 -7.21 -18.16 -30.83
N ALA A 550 -6.71 -17.12 -30.16
CA ALA A 550 -5.29 -17.00 -29.80
C ALA A 550 -4.80 -18.13 -28.86
N ALA A 551 -5.61 -18.55 -27.90
CA ALA A 551 -5.27 -19.66 -27.02
C ALA A 551 -5.35 -21.02 -27.75
N LEU A 552 -6.32 -21.16 -28.67
CA LEU A 552 -6.45 -22.35 -29.52
C LEU A 552 -5.32 -22.48 -30.56
N ASP A 553 -4.74 -21.35 -30.99
CA ASP A 553 -3.67 -21.27 -31.99
C ASP A 553 -2.26 -21.25 -31.39
N GLY A 554 -2.14 -21.27 -30.06
CA GLY A 554 -0.84 -21.35 -29.40
C GLY A 554 -0.10 -20.00 -29.30
N ALA A 555 -0.81 -18.87 -29.31
CA ALA A 555 -0.21 -17.53 -29.39
C ALA A 555 0.53 -17.09 -28.11
N PHE A 556 0.26 -17.70 -26.95
CA PHE A 556 0.87 -17.31 -25.68
C PHE A 556 2.15 -18.09 -25.39
N PRO A 557 3.16 -17.46 -24.75
CA PRO A 557 4.39 -18.13 -24.35
C PRO A 557 4.07 -19.17 -23.27
N SER A 558 4.22 -20.45 -23.60
CA SER A 558 3.85 -21.58 -22.72
C SER A 558 4.98 -22.59 -22.59
N ARG A 559 4.96 -23.37 -21.50
CA ARG A 559 6.02 -24.36 -21.17
C ARG A 559 5.91 -25.68 -21.95
N GLY A 560 4.94 -25.79 -22.87
CA GLY A 560 4.69 -27.00 -23.66
C GLY A 560 3.62 -26.75 -24.72
N PRO A 561 3.42 -27.69 -25.66
CA PRO A 561 2.44 -27.53 -26.73
C PRO A 561 1.00 -27.78 -26.26
N GLY A 562 0.03 -27.31 -27.04
CA GLY A 562 -1.39 -27.62 -26.88
C GLY A 562 -2.18 -26.69 -25.95
N LEU A 563 -3.51 -26.86 -25.98
CA LEU A 563 -4.45 -25.95 -25.33
C LEU A 563 -4.25 -25.84 -23.81
N ALA A 564 -4.05 -26.96 -23.11
CA ALA A 564 -3.86 -26.92 -21.65
C ALA A 564 -2.65 -26.07 -21.23
N ALA A 565 -1.55 -26.14 -21.97
CA ALA A 565 -0.36 -25.34 -21.71
C ALA A 565 -0.62 -23.83 -21.96
N GLN A 566 -1.42 -23.50 -22.97
CA GLN A 566 -1.84 -22.13 -23.26
C GLN A 566 -2.73 -21.57 -22.14
N LEU A 567 -3.72 -22.34 -21.66
CA LEU A 567 -4.60 -21.92 -20.58
C LEU A 567 -3.82 -21.67 -19.27
N HIS A 568 -2.88 -22.57 -18.92
CA HIS A 568 -1.99 -22.35 -17.79
C HIS A 568 -1.10 -21.11 -17.96
N ALA A 569 -0.58 -20.87 -19.18
CA ALA A 569 0.21 -19.68 -19.46
C ALA A 569 -0.60 -18.39 -19.25
N ILE A 570 -1.85 -18.35 -19.72
CA ILE A 570 -2.75 -17.20 -19.52
C ILE A 570 -3.03 -16.97 -18.02
N HIS A 571 -3.30 -18.03 -17.25
CA HIS A 571 -3.45 -17.93 -15.80
C HIS A 571 -2.20 -17.37 -15.12
N ALA A 572 -1.01 -17.82 -15.54
CA ALA A 572 0.26 -17.34 -15.00
C ALA A 572 0.53 -15.88 -15.37
N LEU A 573 0.25 -15.47 -16.62
CA LEU A 573 0.37 -14.09 -17.08
C LEU A 573 -0.56 -13.16 -16.30
N ARG A 574 -1.81 -13.59 -16.06
CA ARG A 574 -2.78 -12.87 -15.23
C ARG A 574 -2.28 -12.68 -13.80
N ALA A 575 -1.73 -13.72 -13.18
CA ALA A 575 -1.21 -13.64 -11.82
C ALA A 575 0.08 -12.80 -11.73
N GLY A 576 0.99 -12.95 -12.69
CA GLY A 576 2.26 -12.22 -12.73
C GLY A 576 2.07 -10.72 -12.97
N ALA A 577 1.09 -10.32 -13.78
CA ALA A 577 0.78 -8.92 -14.03
C ALA A 577 0.26 -8.17 -12.78
N ALA A 578 -0.18 -8.88 -11.73
CA ALA A 578 -0.61 -8.26 -10.47
C ALA A 578 0.48 -8.24 -9.38
N GLY A 579 1.62 -8.89 -9.61
CA GLY A 579 2.74 -9.00 -8.66
C GLY A 579 3.98 -8.21 -9.06
N GLY A 580 3.87 -7.34 -10.07
CA GLY A 580 4.93 -6.45 -10.52
C GLY A 580 4.73 -5.04 -10.00
N ASP A 581 4.86 -4.86 -8.68
CA ASP A 581 5.12 -3.59 -8.01
C ASP A 581 6.21 -3.81 -6.95
#